data_AF-A0A0Q8ALT5-F1
#
_entry.id   AF-A0A0Q8ALT5-F1
#
_cell.length_a   1.000
_cell.length_b   1.000
_cell.length_c   1.000
_cell.angle_alpha   90.00
_cell.angle_beta   90.00
_cell.angle_gamma   90.00
#
_symmetry.space_group_name_H-M   'P 1'
#
loop_
_entity.id
_entity.type
_entity.pdbx_description
1 polymer ?
#
loop_
_entity_poly.entity_id
_entity_poly.type
_entity_poly.pdbx_seq_one_letter_code
_entity_poly.pdbx_strand_id
1 'polypeptide(L)'
;MTRPADGVWTEPGHGYRRWETSTVLGTGDALWRWATTEVLRWGVKTRSGFSVNPSGPVASGSRPVILAHAFGLSVAEPVEVVDVVQTPERVGFAYRTLPGHPVSGEEAFIVHRDGDTVLLTIRSLTRPAEELRWRLAYPGLLVAQKVARRRYLRAFRARAER
;
A
#
# COMPACT_ATOMS: atom_id res chain seq x y z
N MET A 1 -14.22 -2.73 2.53
CA MET A 1 -12.82 -3.24 2.45
C MET A 1 -12.24 -2.96 1.07
N THR A 2 -10.91 -2.99 0.93
CA THR A 2 -10.17 -2.62 -0.30
C THR A 2 -10.16 -3.71 -1.39
N ARG A 3 -10.45 -4.97 -1.01
CA ARG A 3 -10.69 -6.12 -1.91
C ARG A 3 -9.67 -6.22 -3.05
N PRO A 4 -8.41 -6.56 -2.76
CA PRO A 4 -7.34 -6.61 -3.76
C PRO A 4 -7.62 -7.56 -4.93
N ALA A 5 -8.43 -8.61 -4.72
CA ALA A 5 -8.86 -9.53 -5.77
C ALA A 5 -9.77 -8.88 -6.84
N ASP A 6 -10.53 -7.85 -6.48
CA ASP A 6 -11.55 -7.28 -7.37
C ASP A 6 -10.92 -6.39 -8.45
N GLY A 7 -11.32 -6.63 -9.71
CA GLY A 7 -10.97 -5.79 -10.86
C GLY A 7 -11.43 -4.34 -10.69
N VAL A 8 -12.69 -4.17 -10.29
CA VAL A 8 -13.33 -2.88 -10.05
C VAL A 8 -13.67 -2.77 -8.56
N TRP A 9 -13.29 -1.66 -7.93
CA TRP A 9 -13.58 -1.43 -6.53
C TRP A 9 -14.84 -0.59 -6.35
N THR A 10 -15.89 -1.18 -5.79
CA THR A 10 -17.21 -0.53 -5.65
C THR A 10 -17.55 -0.12 -4.22
N GLU A 11 -16.69 -0.40 -3.25
CA GLU A 11 -16.90 -0.05 -1.84
C GLU A 11 -17.18 1.46 -1.67
N PRO A 12 -18.32 1.86 -1.10
CA PRO A 12 -18.67 3.27 -0.91
C PRO A 12 -17.84 3.94 0.20
N GLY A 13 -17.24 3.14 1.09
CA GLY A 13 -16.26 3.60 2.06
C GLY A 13 -16.82 3.99 3.44
N HIS A 14 -18.13 3.89 3.71
CA HIS A 14 -18.79 3.97 5.04
C HIS A 14 -17.99 4.67 6.17
N GLY A 15 -17.80 6.00 6.09
CA GLY A 15 -17.10 6.79 7.14
C GLY A 15 -15.56 6.83 7.03
N TYR A 16 -15.00 6.13 6.05
CA TYR A 16 -13.62 6.23 5.62
C TYR A 16 -13.50 7.12 4.39
N ARG A 17 -12.41 7.88 4.31
CA ARG A 17 -11.99 8.53 3.08
C ARG A 17 -11.47 7.47 2.12
N ARG A 18 -12.21 7.26 1.04
CA ARG A 18 -11.80 6.41 -0.09
C ARG A 18 -10.78 7.13 -0.96
N TRP A 19 -9.77 6.38 -1.41
CA TRP A 19 -8.81 6.82 -2.42
C TRP A 19 -8.31 5.62 -3.22
N GLU A 20 -8.28 5.77 -4.54
CA GLU A 20 -7.75 4.79 -5.48
C GLU A 20 -6.94 5.52 -6.53
N THR A 21 -5.83 4.93 -6.95
CA THR A 21 -5.05 5.41 -8.09
C THR A 21 -4.44 4.23 -8.82
N SER A 22 -4.28 4.37 -10.13
CA SER A 22 -3.58 3.41 -10.96
C SER A 22 -2.49 4.11 -11.75
N THR A 23 -1.39 3.41 -12.00
CA THR A 23 -0.33 3.86 -12.91
C THR A 23 0.14 2.70 -13.77
N VAL A 24 0.38 2.97 -15.04
CA VAL A 24 1.13 2.06 -15.91
C VAL A 24 2.56 1.99 -15.40
N LEU A 25 3.10 0.77 -15.31
CA LEU A 25 4.49 0.47 -15.00
C LEU A 25 5.30 0.17 -16.26
N GLY A 26 4.67 -0.16 -17.38
CA GLY A 26 5.33 -0.57 -18.62
C GLY A 26 4.67 -1.83 -19.19
N THR A 27 5.39 -2.60 -19.99
CA THR A 27 4.90 -3.82 -20.61
C THR A 27 5.88 -5.01 -20.46
N GLY A 28 5.42 -6.23 -20.72
CA GLY A 28 6.27 -7.41 -20.81
C GLY A 28 6.29 -8.31 -19.57
N ASP A 29 6.51 -9.61 -19.82
CA ASP A 29 6.57 -10.65 -18.79
C ASP A 29 7.72 -10.44 -17.77
N ALA A 30 8.83 -9.85 -18.19
CA ALA A 30 9.95 -9.56 -17.30
C ALA A 30 9.56 -8.53 -16.23
N LEU A 31 8.86 -7.47 -16.64
CA LEU A 31 8.32 -6.45 -15.74
C LEU A 31 7.23 -7.06 -14.84
N TRP A 32 6.35 -7.89 -15.40
CA TRP A 32 5.33 -8.61 -14.64
C TRP A 32 5.92 -9.44 -13.50
N ARG A 33 6.90 -10.31 -13.78
CA ARG A 33 7.55 -11.15 -12.76
C ARG A 33 8.26 -10.32 -11.68
N TRP A 34 8.93 -9.24 -12.08
CA TRP A 34 9.58 -8.34 -11.14
C TRP A 34 8.56 -7.63 -10.25
N ALA A 35 7.53 -7.01 -10.83
CA ALA A 35 6.56 -6.20 -10.09
C ALA A 35 5.73 -7.06 -9.11
N THR A 36 5.33 -8.27 -9.53
CA THR A 36 4.61 -9.22 -8.67
C THR A 36 5.48 -9.73 -7.52
N THR A 37 6.77 -9.95 -7.75
CA THR A 37 7.72 -10.28 -6.67
C THR A 37 7.89 -9.11 -5.71
N GLU A 38 8.10 -7.90 -6.22
CA GLU A 38 8.34 -6.72 -5.38
C GLU A 38 7.11 -6.37 -4.55
N VAL A 39 5.89 -6.43 -5.12
CA VAL A 39 4.68 -6.12 -4.35
C VAL A 39 4.51 -7.07 -3.16
N LEU A 40 4.79 -8.37 -3.34
CA LEU A 40 4.72 -9.38 -2.27
C LEU A 40 5.91 -9.31 -1.29
N ARG A 41 6.89 -8.44 -1.51
CA ARG A 41 8.02 -8.20 -0.59
C ARG A 41 7.98 -6.80 0.01
N TRP A 42 6.80 -6.18 0.09
CA TRP A 42 6.61 -4.81 0.57
C TRP A 42 7.34 -3.74 -0.26
N GLY A 43 7.73 -4.07 -1.50
CA GLY A 43 8.55 -3.21 -2.36
C GLY A 43 7.97 -1.82 -2.56
N VAL A 44 6.64 -1.68 -2.68
CA VAL A 44 6.03 -0.35 -2.82
C VAL A 44 6.29 0.53 -1.59
N LYS A 45 6.18 -0.03 -0.39
CA LYS A 45 6.46 0.66 0.89
C LYS A 45 7.94 0.93 1.06
N THR A 46 8.78 -0.10 0.95
CA THR A 46 10.22 0.01 1.24
C THR A 46 10.92 0.97 0.28
N ARG A 47 10.58 0.90 -1.01
CA ARG A 47 11.09 1.82 -2.03
C ARG A 47 10.54 3.25 -1.90
N SER A 48 9.51 3.43 -1.08
CA SER A 48 8.97 4.74 -0.72
C SER A 48 9.56 5.30 0.57
N GLY A 49 10.61 4.70 1.12
CA GLY A 49 11.32 5.22 2.30
C GLY A 49 10.76 4.74 3.64
N PHE A 50 9.95 3.68 3.63
CA PHE A 50 9.52 3.00 4.84
C PHE A 50 10.41 1.78 5.12
N SER A 51 10.42 1.32 6.36
CA SER A 51 10.97 -0.01 6.71
C SER A 51 9.84 -0.93 7.17
N VAL A 52 10.01 -2.24 7.06
CA VAL A 52 9.02 -3.24 7.51
C VAL A 52 9.72 -4.26 8.41
N ASN A 53 9.18 -4.46 9.61
CA ASN A 53 9.73 -5.37 10.63
C ASN A 53 8.66 -6.36 11.15
N PRO A 54 8.91 -7.68 11.16
CA PRO A 54 10.06 -8.36 10.56
C PRO A 54 10.10 -8.16 9.05
N SER A 55 11.31 -8.12 8.50
CA SER A 55 11.49 -8.16 7.05
C SER A 55 11.11 -9.56 6.54
N GLY A 56 10.28 -9.63 5.50
CA GLY A 56 9.87 -10.91 4.94
C GLY A 56 8.84 -10.75 3.83
N PRO A 57 8.47 -11.86 3.17
CA PRO A 57 7.37 -11.86 2.22
C PRO A 57 6.06 -11.55 2.94
N VAL A 58 5.12 -10.94 2.21
CA VAL A 58 3.74 -10.74 2.64
C VAL A 58 3.09 -12.12 2.82
N ALA A 59 2.47 -12.33 3.98
CA ALA A 59 1.67 -13.52 4.27
C ALA A 59 0.36 -13.12 4.95
N SER A 60 -0.75 -13.75 4.59
CA SER A 60 -2.04 -13.49 5.24
C SER A 60 -1.97 -13.79 6.74
N GLY A 61 -2.54 -12.92 7.57
CA GLY A 61 -2.46 -12.96 9.03
C GLY A 61 -1.14 -12.47 9.61
N SER A 62 -0.11 -12.17 8.81
CA SER A 62 1.13 -11.59 9.33
C SER A 62 0.91 -10.18 9.88
N ARG A 63 1.63 -9.84 10.96
CA ARG A 63 1.48 -8.57 11.69
C ARG A 63 2.78 -7.78 11.80
N PRO A 64 3.32 -7.26 10.68
CA PRO A 64 4.51 -6.45 10.76
C PRO A 64 4.22 -5.05 11.31
N VAL A 65 5.29 -4.39 11.72
CA VAL A 65 5.34 -2.96 12.02
C VAL A 65 6.02 -2.27 10.85
N ILE A 66 5.29 -1.34 10.21
CA ILE A 66 5.85 -0.42 9.23
C ILE A 66 6.48 0.76 9.99
N LEU A 67 7.68 1.19 9.60
CA LEU A 67 8.35 2.35 10.18
C LEU A 67 8.37 3.47 9.16
N ALA A 68 7.70 4.58 9.48
CA ALA A 68 7.74 5.81 8.69
C ALA A 68 8.85 6.72 9.24
N HIS A 69 9.84 7.02 8.40
CA HIS A 69 10.98 7.86 8.78
C HIS A 69 10.78 9.29 8.26
N ALA A 70 10.71 10.27 9.15
CA ALA A 70 10.58 11.68 8.79
C ALA A 70 11.27 12.58 9.82
N PHE A 71 12.10 13.53 9.33
CA PHE A 71 12.77 14.54 10.16
C PHE A 71 13.53 13.98 11.39
N GLY A 72 14.21 12.85 11.23
CA GLY A 72 14.96 12.19 12.31
C GLY A 72 14.10 11.41 13.31
N LEU A 73 12.78 11.42 13.15
CA LEU A 73 11.84 10.64 13.94
C LEU A 73 11.35 9.42 13.15
N SER A 74 11.05 8.34 13.88
CA SER A 74 10.42 7.14 13.33
C SER A 74 9.07 6.91 13.98
N VAL A 75 8.03 6.75 13.17
CA VAL A 75 6.68 6.43 13.64
C VAL A 75 6.40 4.98 13.33
N ALA A 76 6.00 4.22 14.37
CA ALA A 76 5.58 2.84 14.23
C ALA A 76 4.13 2.74 13.78
N GLU A 77 3.91 1.97 12.72
CA GLU A 77 2.64 1.74 12.07
C GLU A 77 2.34 0.23 12.10
N PRO A 78 1.78 -0.29 13.21
CA PRO A 78 1.45 -1.70 13.30
C PRO A 78 0.28 -2.04 12.36
N VAL A 79 0.44 -3.11 11.59
CA VAL A 79 -0.55 -3.54 10.59
C VAL A 79 -0.76 -5.05 10.65
N GLU A 80 -1.84 -5.51 10.03
CA GLU A 80 -2.09 -6.93 9.79
C GLU A 80 -2.46 -7.13 8.33
N VAL A 81 -1.80 -8.06 7.64
CA VAL A 81 -2.18 -8.47 6.29
C VAL A 81 -3.47 -9.27 6.37
N VAL A 82 -4.52 -8.78 5.72
CA VAL A 82 -5.88 -9.36 5.80
C VAL A 82 -6.29 -10.09 4.54
N ASP A 83 -5.64 -9.79 3.41
CA ASP A 83 -5.96 -10.41 2.15
C ASP A 83 -4.71 -10.45 1.24
N VAL A 84 -4.58 -11.52 0.47
CA VAL A 84 -3.49 -11.74 -0.49
C VAL A 84 -4.10 -12.41 -1.72
N VAL A 85 -3.93 -11.78 -2.89
CA VAL A 85 -4.35 -12.34 -4.17
C VAL A 85 -3.11 -12.70 -5.00
N GLN A 86 -3.12 -13.90 -5.58
CA GLN A 86 -2.13 -14.34 -6.55
C GLN A 86 -2.84 -15.12 -7.66
N THR A 87 -3.00 -14.45 -8.79
CA THR A 87 -3.56 -15.02 -10.02
C THR A 87 -2.62 -14.70 -11.17
N PRO A 88 -2.76 -15.35 -12.34
CA PRO A 88 -1.87 -15.09 -13.46
C PRO A 88 -1.92 -13.63 -13.96
N GLU A 89 -3.03 -12.92 -13.76
CA GLU A 89 -3.23 -11.52 -14.21
C GLU A 89 -3.25 -10.48 -13.09
N ARG A 90 -3.27 -10.90 -11.82
CA ARG A 90 -3.40 -10.00 -10.66
C ARG A 90 -2.71 -10.57 -9.43
N VAL A 91 -1.81 -9.79 -8.86
CA VAL A 91 -1.08 -10.11 -7.63
C VAL A 91 -1.08 -8.90 -6.71
N GLY A 92 -1.37 -9.10 -5.44
CA GLY A 92 -1.41 -8.01 -4.49
C GLY A 92 -1.81 -8.45 -3.10
N PHE A 93 -1.89 -7.48 -2.21
CA PHE A 93 -2.31 -7.72 -0.83
C PHE A 93 -2.97 -6.49 -0.26
N ALA A 94 -3.72 -6.70 0.81
CA ALA A 94 -4.27 -5.65 1.65
C ALA A 94 -3.82 -5.85 3.10
N TYR A 95 -3.54 -4.75 3.77
CA TYR A 95 -3.37 -4.75 5.22
C TYR A 95 -4.34 -3.78 5.88
N ARG A 96 -4.77 -4.12 7.09
CA ARG A 96 -5.49 -3.20 7.99
C ARG A 96 -4.54 -2.62 9.04
N THR A 97 -4.82 -1.41 9.45
CA THR A 97 -4.11 -0.74 10.55
C THR A 97 -4.53 -1.32 11.90
N LEU A 98 -3.60 -1.51 12.82
CA LEU A 98 -3.86 -1.96 14.20
C LEU A 98 -3.81 -0.78 15.20
N PRO A 99 -4.30 -0.95 16.46
CA PRO A 99 -4.12 0.05 17.51
C PRO A 99 -2.67 0.49 17.67
N GLY A 100 -2.44 1.78 17.93
CA GLY A 100 -1.11 2.41 17.89
C GLY A 100 -0.77 3.07 16.55
N HIS A 101 -1.40 2.66 15.44
CA HIS A 101 -1.23 3.30 14.15
C HIS A 101 -1.85 4.72 14.13
N PRO A 102 -1.18 5.72 13.52
CA PRO A 102 -1.71 7.09 13.41
C PRO A 102 -3.06 7.25 12.70
N VAL A 103 -3.49 6.24 11.95
CA VAL A 103 -4.72 6.25 11.16
C VAL A 103 -5.42 4.91 11.30
N SER A 104 -6.74 4.92 11.12
CA SER A 104 -7.54 3.69 11.07
C SER A 104 -8.00 3.43 9.63
N GLY A 105 -7.85 2.20 9.16
CA GLY A 105 -8.35 1.77 7.86
C GLY A 105 -7.59 0.62 7.25
N GLU A 106 -7.60 0.57 5.92
CA GLU A 106 -7.05 -0.52 5.12
C GLU A 106 -6.38 0.05 3.87
N GLU A 107 -5.24 -0.52 3.49
CA GLU A 107 -4.51 -0.15 2.27
C GLU A 107 -4.16 -1.40 1.48
N ALA A 108 -4.32 -1.34 0.16
CA ALA A 108 -3.99 -2.43 -0.75
C ALA A 108 -3.04 -1.98 -1.85
N PHE A 109 -2.12 -2.88 -2.21
CA PHE A 109 -1.13 -2.73 -3.26
C PHE A 109 -1.30 -3.87 -4.25
N ILE A 110 -1.64 -3.53 -5.49
CA ILE A 110 -2.10 -4.49 -6.49
C ILE A 110 -1.34 -4.26 -7.79
N VAL A 111 -0.62 -5.27 -8.24
CA VAL A 111 -0.06 -5.33 -9.58
C VAL A 111 -1.01 -6.17 -10.43
N HIS A 112 -1.46 -5.63 -11.56
CA HIS A 112 -2.31 -6.36 -12.51
C HIS A 112 -1.88 -6.06 -13.93
N ARG A 113 -2.26 -6.95 -14.87
CA ARG A 113 -1.94 -6.78 -16.28
C ARG A 113 -3.20 -6.76 -17.14
N ASP A 114 -3.16 -5.92 -18.18
CA ASP A 114 -4.13 -5.87 -19.26
C ASP A 114 -3.39 -6.08 -20.58
N GLY A 115 -3.55 -7.27 -21.17
CA GLY A 115 -2.67 -7.78 -22.20
C GLY A 115 -1.20 -7.77 -21.73
N ASP A 116 -0.34 -7.08 -22.48
CA ASP A 116 1.07 -6.93 -22.15
C ASP A 116 1.35 -5.77 -21.17
N THR A 117 0.37 -4.91 -20.89
CA THR A 117 0.55 -3.73 -20.04
C THR A 117 0.48 -4.13 -18.57
N VAL A 118 1.50 -3.75 -17.78
CA VAL A 118 1.55 -3.96 -16.34
C VAL A 118 1.19 -2.66 -15.62
N LEU A 119 0.26 -2.73 -14.66
CA LEU A 119 -0.22 -1.61 -13.87
C LEU A 119 -0.03 -1.85 -12.38
N LEU A 120 0.23 -0.77 -11.63
CA LEU A 120 0.14 -0.73 -10.18
C LEU A 120 -1.11 0.06 -9.79
N THR A 121 -1.99 -0.56 -9.03
CA THR A 121 -3.14 0.05 -8.39
C THR A 121 -2.96 0.07 -6.88
N ILE A 122 -3.24 1.22 -6.28
CA ILE A 122 -3.23 1.40 -4.82
C ILE A 122 -4.62 1.84 -4.40
N ARG A 123 -5.18 1.14 -3.41
CA ARG A 123 -6.48 1.46 -2.81
C ARG A 123 -6.27 1.74 -1.34
N SER A 124 -6.98 2.73 -0.80
CA SER A 124 -6.97 2.98 0.64
C SER A 124 -8.33 3.44 1.13
N LEU A 125 -8.73 2.94 2.29
CA LEU A 125 -9.76 3.48 3.15
C LEU A 125 -9.08 4.05 4.37
N THR A 126 -9.32 5.32 4.70
CA THR A 126 -8.65 5.96 5.84
C THR A 126 -9.58 6.86 6.62
N ARG A 127 -9.56 6.74 7.95
CA ARG A 127 -10.18 7.69 8.90
C ARG A 127 -9.16 8.04 10.00
N PRO A 128 -9.35 9.13 10.76
CA PRO A 128 -8.52 9.40 11.93
C PRO A 128 -8.49 8.19 12.88
N ALA A 129 -7.35 7.92 13.50
CA ALA A 129 -7.30 6.95 14.59
C ALA A 129 -8.15 7.44 15.78
N GLU A 130 -8.65 6.51 16.59
CA GLU A 130 -9.54 6.82 17.72
C GLU A 130 -8.79 7.50 18.87
N GLU A 131 -7.47 7.32 18.94
CA GLU A 131 -6.62 7.87 19.98
C GLU A 131 -6.45 9.40 19.83
N LEU A 132 -6.71 10.14 20.91
CA LEU A 132 -6.78 11.61 20.93
C LEU A 132 -5.50 12.28 20.39
N ARG A 133 -4.32 11.75 20.72
CA ARG A 133 -3.03 12.28 20.22
C ARG A 133 -2.92 12.27 18.70
N TRP A 134 -3.48 11.24 18.04
CA TRP A 134 -3.46 11.11 16.59
C TRP A 134 -4.54 11.95 15.91
N ARG A 135 -5.66 12.19 16.60
CA ARG A 135 -6.68 13.14 16.14
C ARG A 135 -6.14 14.56 16.05
N LEU A 136 -5.32 14.98 17.01
CA LEU A 136 -4.66 16.30 16.99
C LEU A 136 -3.59 16.41 15.89
N ALA A 137 -2.87 15.32 15.61
CA ALA A 137 -1.89 15.26 14.53
C ALA A 137 -2.52 15.09 13.12
N TYR A 138 -3.84 14.92 13.03
CA TYR A 138 -4.53 14.52 11.81
C TYR A 138 -4.29 15.43 10.59
N PRO A 139 -4.26 16.77 10.69
CA PRO A 139 -3.91 17.63 9.56
C PRO A 139 -2.50 17.35 9.00
N GLY A 140 -1.52 17.12 9.88
CA GLY A 140 -0.16 16.73 9.49
C GLY A 140 -0.12 15.34 8.85
N LEU A 141 -0.92 14.40 9.37
CA LEU A 141 -1.06 13.06 8.79
C LEU A 141 -1.64 13.09 7.37
N LEU A 142 -2.56 14.02 7.06
CA LEU A 142 -3.08 14.19 5.70
C LEU A 142 -1.99 14.63 4.72
N VAL A 143 -1.07 15.50 5.15
CA VAL A 143 0.08 15.92 4.34
C VAL A 143 1.06 14.75 4.14
N ALA A 144 1.38 14.02 5.22
CA ALA A 144 2.23 12.85 5.17
C ALA A 144 1.66 11.78 4.23
N GLN A 145 0.34 11.51 4.28
CA GLN A 145 -0.34 10.61 3.35
C GLN A 145 -0.19 11.07 1.90
N LYS A 146 -0.33 12.37 1.62
CA LYS A 146 -0.16 12.91 0.26
C LYS A 146 1.26 12.69 -0.25
N VAL A 147 2.27 12.87 0.60
CA VAL A 147 3.68 12.63 0.26
C VAL A 147 3.92 11.14 0.03
N ALA A 148 3.45 10.26 0.92
CA ALA A 148 3.59 8.82 0.80
C ALA A 148 2.97 8.30 -0.51
N ARG A 149 1.74 8.73 -0.82
CA ARG A 149 1.04 8.37 -2.07
C ARG A 149 1.82 8.79 -3.32
N ARG A 150 2.43 9.98 -3.30
CA ARG A 150 3.32 10.44 -4.40
C ARG A 150 4.57 9.57 -4.52
N ARG A 151 5.13 9.10 -3.40
CA ARG A 151 6.31 8.22 -3.39
C ARG A 151 5.96 6.82 -3.91
N TYR A 152 4.80 6.26 -3.53
CA TYR A 152 4.34 4.97 -4.05
C TYR A 152 4.22 4.97 -5.57
N LEU A 153 3.64 6.03 -6.15
CA LEU A 153 3.52 6.16 -7.60
C LEU A 153 4.89 6.23 -8.31
N ARG A 154 5.94 6.69 -7.63
CA ARG A 154 7.30 6.75 -8.17
C ARG A 154 8.10 5.46 -7.95
N ALA A 155 7.79 4.70 -6.91
CA ALA A 155 8.57 3.56 -6.46
C ALA A 155 8.88 2.55 -7.58
N PHE A 156 7.90 2.32 -8.46
CA PHE A 156 7.98 1.31 -9.53
C PHE A 156 8.14 1.92 -10.93
N ARG A 157 7.90 3.24 -11.12
CA ARG A 157 8.13 3.91 -12.41
C ARG A 157 9.62 3.96 -12.81
N ALA A 158 10.53 4.07 -11.84
CA ALA A 158 11.98 4.28 -12.08
C ALA A 158 12.74 3.09 -12.71
N ARG A 159 12.07 1.99 -13.05
CA ARG A 159 12.64 0.84 -13.77
C ARG A 159 11.95 0.54 -15.10
N ALA A 160 10.83 1.21 -15.40
CA ALA A 160 10.16 1.15 -16.69
C ALA A 160 10.94 1.87 -17.81
N GLU A 161 11.74 2.87 -17.41
CA GLU A 161 12.47 3.77 -18.29
C GLU A 161 13.92 3.31 -18.55
N ARG A 162 14.30 2.11 -18.10
CA ARG A 162 15.62 1.49 -18.29
C ARG A 162 15.48 0.13 -18.93
#